data_AF-A0AAV9G9D0-F1
#
_entry.id   AF-A0AAV9G9D0-F1
#
_cell.length_a   1.000
_cell.length_b   1.000
_cell.length_c   1.000
_cell.angle_alpha   90.00
_cell.angle_beta   90.00
_cell.angle_gamma   90.00
#
_symmetry.space_group_name_H-M   'P 1'
#
loop_
_entity.id
_entity.type
_entity.pdbx_description
1 polymer ?
#
loop_
_entity_poly.entity_id
_entity_poly.type
_entity_poly.pdbx_seq_one_letter_code
_entity_poly.pdbx_strand_id
1 'polypeptide(L)'
;MDSGSASSFTPQPTRHLLSPDVADMIKIGHVVFSSASLDYCLVELDSGTNITTSSTQSGLLPEPDTPVLISPDGKPQVIERVGRATGICLLAGRSGIVRGRLQGFSHDVKLPLSDEFQPIYTVRLDSPLRNGDSGSMVRDAATGGVFGYIIAVNQAGNTAMVMPIAHVLDSIQEAVNQGMLLP
;
A
#
# COMPACT_ATOMS: atom_id res chain seq x y z
N MET A 1 -15.60 -23.84 -44.65
CA MET A 1 -14.24 -24.28 -44.31
C MET A 1 -13.37 -23.04 -44.29
N ASP A 2 -13.08 -22.52 -43.10
CA ASP A 2 -11.88 -21.75 -42.85
C ASP A 2 -11.64 -21.79 -41.34
N SER A 3 -10.73 -22.67 -40.94
CA SER A 3 -10.28 -22.90 -39.58
C SER A 3 -9.20 -21.89 -39.23
N GLY A 4 -9.57 -20.80 -38.57
CA GLY A 4 -8.64 -19.84 -37.98
C GLY A 4 -7.89 -20.49 -36.82
N SER A 5 -6.57 -20.58 -36.96
CA SER A 5 -5.65 -21.16 -36.00
C SER A 5 -5.72 -20.46 -34.65
N ALA A 6 -6.00 -21.23 -33.59
CA ALA A 6 -5.84 -20.79 -32.22
C ALA A 6 -4.36 -20.53 -31.94
N SER A 7 -3.98 -19.27 -31.69
CA SER A 7 -2.66 -18.94 -31.17
C SER A 7 -2.51 -19.57 -29.79
N SER A 8 -1.66 -20.58 -29.67
CA SER A 8 -1.31 -21.19 -28.40
C SER A 8 -0.69 -20.13 -27.49
N PHE A 9 -1.42 -19.72 -26.46
CA PHE A 9 -0.89 -18.91 -25.37
C PHE A 9 0.08 -19.76 -24.57
N THR A 10 1.38 -19.54 -24.77
CA THR A 10 2.41 -20.03 -23.86
C THR A 10 2.51 -19.04 -22.70
N PRO A 11 2.10 -19.41 -21.47
CA PRO A 11 2.37 -18.57 -20.31
C PRO A 11 3.88 -18.37 -20.21
N GLN A 12 4.32 -17.12 -20.28
CA GLN A 12 5.70 -16.77 -19.99
C GLN A 12 6.01 -17.25 -18.56
N PRO A 13 7.15 -17.93 -18.32
CA PRO A 13 7.51 -18.36 -16.98
C PRO A 13 7.64 -17.11 -16.12
N THR A 14 6.73 -16.98 -15.15
CA THR A 14 6.87 -16.04 -14.04
C THR A 14 8.26 -16.29 -13.48
N ARG A 15 9.17 -15.32 -13.59
CA ARG A 15 10.41 -15.38 -12.82
C ARG A 15 9.98 -15.35 -11.36
N HIS A 16 9.83 -16.54 -10.76
CA HIS A 16 9.73 -16.70 -9.34
C HIS A 16 10.99 -16.06 -8.78
N LEU A 17 10.81 -14.86 -8.23
CA LEU A 17 11.82 -14.25 -7.40
C LEU A 17 12.03 -15.26 -6.27
N LEU A 18 13.28 -15.72 -6.12
CA LEU A 18 13.68 -16.45 -4.94
C LEU A 18 13.32 -15.53 -3.77
N SER A 19 12.38 -15.96 -2.92
CA SER A 19 12.16 -15.31 -1.65
C SER A 19 13.52 -15.16 -0.96
N PRO A 20 13.81 -14.02 -0.30
CA PRO A 20 15.04 -13.88 0.45
C PRO A 20 15.19 -15.10 1.38
N ASP A 21 16.41 -15.63 1.48
CA ASP A 21 16.66 -16.73 2.41
C ASP A 21 16.35 -16.22 3.82
N VAL A 22 15.60 -17.01 4.59
CA VAL A 22 15.28 -16.68 5.97
C VAL A 22 16.56 -16.51 6.79
N ALA A 23 17.65 -17.20 6.40
CA ALA A 23 18.97 -17.04 7.01
C ALA A 23 19.55 -15.62 6.84
N ASP A 24 19.16 -14.88 5.79
CA ASP A 24 19.59 -13.51 5.51
C ASP A 24 18.66 -12.46 6.14
N MET A 25 17.58 -12.89 6.82
CA MET A 25 16.59 -12.00 7.41
C MET A 25 16.90 -11.71 8.88
N ILE A 26 16.83 -10.44 9.26
CA ILE A 26 16.87 -10.02 10.66
C ILE A 26 15.44 -9.88 11.16
N LYS A 27 15.10 -10.59 12.25
CA LYS A 27 13.82 -10.39 12.94
C LYS A 27 13.85 -9.02 13.63
N ILE A 28 12.83 -8.19 13.33
CA ILE A 28 12.67 -6.84 13.91
C ILE A 28 11.49 -6.74 14.89
N GLY A 29 10.69 -7.80 15.00
CA GLY A 29 9.43 -7.75 15.74
C GLY A 29 8.54 -8.96 15.46
N HIS A 30 7.27 -8.83 15.81
CA HIS A 30 6.26 -9.86 15.59
C HIS A 30 4.89 -9.26 15.25
N VAL A 31 4.09 -9.98 14.47
CA VAL A 31 2.73 -9.56 14.12
C VAL A 31 1.84 -9.73 15.35
N VAL A 32 1.16 -8.65 15.75
CA VAL A 32 0.24 -8.64 16.90
C VAL A 32 -1.22 -8.62 16.47
N PHE A 33 -1.50 -8.17 15.25
CA PHE A 33 -2.85 -8.11 14.70
C PHE A 33 -2.80 -8.15 13.18
N SER A 34 -3.85 -8.68 12.56
CA SER A 34 -4.00 -8.65 11.10
C SER A 34 -5.47 -8.64 10.71
N SER A 35 -5.77 -7.96 9.61
CA SER A 35 -7.10 -7.97 9.00
C SER A 35 -7.01 -8.44 7.56
N ALA A 36 -7.75 -9.49 7.24
CA ALA A 36 -7.92 -9.96 5.86
C ALA A 36 -8.90 -9.08 5.08
N SER A 37 -9.87 -8.43 5.75
CA SER A 37 -10.82 -7.54 5.09
C SER A 37 -10.15 -6.25 4.63
N LEU A 38 -9.19 -5.74 5.40
CA LEU A 38 -8.47 -4.51 5.10
C LEU A 38 -7.06 -4.74 4.52
N ASP A 39 -6.60 -5.99 4.41
CA ASP A 39 -5.26 -6.35 3.89
C ASP A 39 -4.12 -5.61 4.61
N TYR A 40 -4.10 -5.66 5.95
CA TYR A 40 -3.01 -5.12 6.76
C TYR A 40 -2.64 -6.02 7.93
N CYS A 41 -1.44 -5.79 8.47
CA CYS A 41 -1.03 -6.32 9.76
C CYS A 41 -0.31 -5.24 10.58
N LEU A 42 -0.36 -5.40 11.90
CA LEU A 42 0.41 -4.60 12.86
C LEU A 42 1.57 -5.43 13.35
N VAL A 43 2.74 -4.81 13.36
CA VAL A 43 3.98 -5.43 13.86
C VAL A 43 4.42 -4.65 15.09
N GLU A 44 4.52 -5.34 16.22
CA GLU A 44 5.21 -4.83 17.40
C GLU A 44 6.71 -5.05 17.23
N LEU A 45 7.48 -3.99 17.33
CA LEU A 45 8.93 -4.04 17.15
C LEU A 45 9.64 -4.46 18.43
N ASP A 46 10.68 -5.28 18.29
CA ASP A 46 11.50 -5.71 19.41
C ASP A 46 12.25 -4.51 20.02
N SER A 47 12.40 -4.50 21.35
CA SER A 47 13.09 -3.44 22.08
C SER A 47 14.52 -3.23 21.54
N GLY A 48 14.84 -2.00 21.13
CA GLY A 48 16.13 -1.65 20.53
C GLY A 48 16.14 -1.58 19.01
N THR A 49 15.02 -1.86 18.34
CA THR A 49 14.85 -1.60 16.91
C THR A 49 14.82 -0.08 16.67
N ASN A 50 15.83 0.44 15.95
CA ASN A 50 15.90 1.86 15.61
C ASN A 50 15.04 2.16 14.38
N ILE A 51 13.95 2.90 14.57
CA ILE A 51 13.17 3.47 13.47
C ILE A 51 13.84 4.77 13.04
N THR A 52 14.39 4.80 11.83
CA THR A 52 14.81 6.06 11.21
C THR A 52 13.68 6.56 10.32
N THR A 53 13.06 7.67 10.69
CA THR A 53 12.23 8.43 9.75
C THR A 53 13.19 9.29 8.92
N SER A 54 13.49 8.88 7.69
CA SER A 54 14.29 9.69 6.77
C SER A 54 13.54 10.97 6.41
N SER A 55 13.76 12.04 7.17
CA SER A 55 13.39 13.40 6.80
C SER A 55 14.65 14.13 6.31
N THR A 56 15.18 13.75 5.15
CA THR A 56 16.18 14.60 4.50
C THR A 56 15.47 15.76 3.85
N GLN A 57 15.66 16.96 4.43
CA GLN A 57 15.28 18.24 3.84
C GLN A 57 15.90 18.35 2.43
N SER A 58 15.07 18.19 1.40
CA SER A 58 15.32 18.80 0.09
C SER A 58 14.04 19.51 -0.31
N GLY A 59 14.10 20.84 -0.38
CA GLY A 59 12.94 21.74 -0.45
C GLY A 59 12.16 21.74 -1.76
N LEU A 60 11.97 20.59 -2.41
CA LEU A 60 11.19 20.46 -3.63
C LEU A 60 10.30 19.21 -3.54
N LEU A 61 9.03 19.44 -3.16
CA LEU A 61 7.95 18.46 -2.91
C LEU A 61 8.08 17.73 -1.55
N PRO A 62 6.97 17.32 -0.91
CA PRO A 62 7.05 16.41 0.22
C PRO A 62 7.74 15.14 -0.27
N GLU A 63 8.95 14.89 0.20
CA GLU A 63 9.68 13.66 -0.11
C GLU A 63 8.77 12.48 0.30
N PRO A 64 8.49 11.53 -0.61
CA PRO A 64 7.64 10.38 -0.34
C PRO A 64 8.21 9.47 0.78
N ASP A 65 9.43 9.76 1.22
CA ASP A 65 10.27 9.03 2.17
C ASP A 65 9.86 9.21 3.65
N THR A 66 8.81 9.97 3.94
CA THR A 66 8.34 10.06 5.32
C THR A 66 7.25 9.00 5.54
N PRO A 67 7.46 7.92 6.31
CA PRO A 67 6.42 6.94 6.65
C PRO A 67 5.38 7.49 7.65
N VAL A 68 5.33 8.80 7.79
CA VAL A 68 4.59 9.49 8.83
C VAL A 68 3.14 9.64 8.37
N LEU A 69 2.26 8.87 9.02
CA LEU A 69 0.81 9.04 8.97
C LEU A 69 0.33 10.18 9.86
N ILE A 70 1.16 10.62 10.82
CA ILE A 70 0.81 11.56 11.87
C ILE A 70 1.73 12.79 11.78
N SER A 71 1.21 13.96 11.41
CA SER A 71 2.02 15.18 11.37
C SER A 71 2.69 15.48 12.71
N PRO A 72 3.74 16.33 12.75
CA PRO A 72 4.42 16.70 13.99
C PRO A 72 3.50 17.25 15.10
N ASP A 73 2.30 17.74 14.74
CA ASP A 73 1.25 18.19 15.68
C ASP A 73 0.33 17.05 16.18
N GLY A 74 0.65 15.78 15.88
CA GLY A 74 -0.08 14.61 16.34
C GLY A 74 -1.32 14.27 15.52
N LYS A 75 -1.56 14.93 14.37
CA LYS A 75 -2.78 14.71 13.57
C LYS A 75 -2.57 13.73 12.42
N PRO A 76 -3.53 12.83 12.14
CA PRO A 76 -3.48 12.00 10.95
C PRO A 76 -3.46 12.88 9.68
N GLN A 77 -2.47 12.68 8.81
CA GLN A 77 -2.44 13.27 7.47
C GLN A 77 -3.26 12.43 6.50
N VAL A 78 -4.50 12.13 6.85
CA VAL A 78 -5.37 11.22 6.09
C VAL A 78 -6.30 12.01 5.20
N ILE A 79 -6.44 11.56 3.96
CA ILE A 79 -7.44 12.08 3.03
C ILE A 79 -8.64 11.14 3.06
N GLU A 80 -9.70 11.56 3.77
CA GLU A 80 -10.90 10.75 4.00
C GLU A 80 -11.71 10.48 2.72
N ARG A 81 -11.70 11.42 1.78
CA ARG A 81 -12.53 11.34 0.57
C ARG A 81 -11.80 11.82 -0.66
N VAL A 82 -11.91 11.03 -1.72
CA VAL A 82 -11.51 11.42 -3.06
C VAL A 82 -12.76 11.90 -3.82
N GLY A 83 -12.79 13.18 -4.17
CA GLY A 83 -13.86 13.76 -4.99
C GLY A 83 -13.49 14.05 -6.44
N ARG A 84 -12.21 13.90 -6.80
CA ARG A 84 -11.69 14.18 -8.15
C ARG A 84 -10.43 13.37 -8.42
N ALA A 85 -10.09 13.22 -9.70
CA ALA A 85 -8.83 12.62 -10.07
C ALA A 85 -7.66 13.49 -9.57
N THR A 86 -6.70 12.86 -8.90
CA THR A 86 -5.64 13.58 -8.16
C THR A 86 -4.27 12.98 -8.48
N GLY A 87 -3.25 13.82 -8.62
CA GLY A 87 -1.89 13.37 -8.80
C GLY A 87 -1.36 12.71 -7.53
N ILE A 88 -0.65 11.59 -7.68
CA ILE A 88 -0.10 10.84 -6.55
C ILE A 88 1.41 10.64 -6.66
N CYS A 89 2.02 10.34 -5.52
CA CYS A 89 3.40 9.88 -5.39
C CYS A 89 3.45 8.76 -4.34
N LEU A 90 4.31 7.77 -4.54
CA LEU A 90 4.64 6.75 -3.55
C LEU A 90 6.12 6.36 -3.63
N LEU A 91 6.70 5.97 -2.49
CA LEU A 91 7.98 5.27 -2.44
C LEU A 91 7.71 3.76 -2.38
N ALA A 92 8.13 3.04 -3.40
CA ALA A 92 8.00 1.61 -3.53
C ALA A 92 9.32 0.90 -3.22
N GLY A 93 9.26 -0.19 -2.46
CA GLY A 93 10.47 -0.90 -1.97
C GLY A 93 11.42 -1.37 -3.07
N ARG A 94 10.89 -1.71 -4.26
CA ARG A 94 11.68 -2.18 -5.40
C ARG A 94 11.63 -1.27 -6.62
N SER A 95 10.53 -0.53 -6.77
CA SER A 95 10.35 0.38 -7.92
C SER A 95 10.82 1.81 -7.65
N GLY A 96 11.21 2.13 -6.41
CA GLY A 96 11.63 3.46 -6.00
C GLY A 96 10.46 4.45 -6.01
N ILE A 97 10.73 5.71 -6.34
CA ILE A 97 9.68 6.74 -6.41
C ILE A 97 8.82 6.52 -7.66
N VAL A 98 7.52 6.30 -7.46
CA VAL A 98 6.53 6.11 -8.51
C VAL A 98 5.46 7.20 -8.42
N ARG A 99 5.15 7.78 -9.58
CA ARG A 99 4.10 8.80 -9.74
C ARG A 99 2.90 8.23 -10.48
N GLY A 100 1.79 8.93 -10.40
CA GLY A 100 0.60 8.56 -11.14
C GLY A 100 -0.59 9.44 -10.85
N ARG A 101 -1.78 8.87 -11.08
CA ARG A 101 -3.06 9.52 -10.86
C ARG A 101 -4.06 8.58 -10.22
N LEU A 102 -4.61 9.01 -9.09
CA LEU A 102 -5.74 8.37 -8.43
C LEU A 102 -7.04 8.70 -9.18
N GLN A 103 -7.90 7.71 -9.36
CA GLN A 103 -9.21 7.86 -9.98
C GLN A 103 -10.18 8.50 -8.98
N GLY A 104 -10.97 9.47 -9.43
CA GLY A 104 -11.78 10.33 -8.56
C GLY A 104 -12.99 9.68 -7.89
N PHE A 105 -13.03 8.35 -7.79
CA PHE A 105 -14.12 7.56 -7.23
C PHE A 105 -13.56 6.28 -6.60
N SER A 106 -14.31 5.73 -5.65
CA SER A 106 -14.04 4.41 -5.06
C SER A 106 -14.86 3.32 -5.74
N HIS A 107 -14.43 2.08 -5.55
CA HIS A 107 -15.15 0.87 -5.92
C HIS A 107 -15.22 -0.07 -4.73
N ASP A 108 -16.34 -0.73 -4.53
CA ASP A 108 -16.46 -1.77 -3.53
C ASP A 108 -15.89 -3.09 -4.06
N VAL A 109 -14.94 -3.67 -3.34
CA VAL A 109 -14.31 -4.95 -3.68
C VAL A 109 -14.39 -5.89 -2.49
N LYS A 110 -14.71 -7.15 -2.77
CA LYS A 110 -14.60 -8.25 -1.80
C LYS A 110 -13.22 -8.90 -1.96
N LEU A 111 -12.35 -8.70 -0.97
CA LEU A 111 -11.01 -9.29 -0.98
C LEU A 111 -11.07 -10.80 -0.72
N PRO A 112 -10.05 -11.57 -1.17
CA PRO A 112 -9.92 -12.97 -0.80
C PRO A 112 -9.95 -13.12 0.72
N LEU A 113 -10.68 -14.12 1.23
CA LEU A 113 -10.79 -14.42 2.66
C LEU A 113 -11.53 -13.35 3.50
N SER A 114 -12.05 -12.30 2.87
CA SER A 114 -12.98 -11.35 3.50
C SER A 114 -14.43 -11.78 3.26
N ASP A 115 -15.31 -11.55 4.23
CA ASP A 115 -16.76 -11.62 4.03
C ASP A 115 -17.41 -10.26 3.77
N GLU A 116 -16.61 -9.20 3.82
CA GLU A 116 -17.05 -7.81 3.67
C GLU A 116 -16.57 -7.22 2.35
N PHE A 117 -17.38 -6.30 1.82
CA PHE A 117 -16.98 -5.42 0.74
C PHE A 117 -16.31 -4.19 1.33
N GLN A 118 -15.14 -3.84 0.81
CA GLN A 118 -14.41 -2.66 1.21
C GLN A 118 -14.32 -1.69 0.03
N PRO A 119 -14.63 -0.39 0.24
CA PRO A 119 -14.38 0.62 -0.76
C PRO A 119 -12.87 0.80 -0.94
N ILE A 120 -12.39 0.67 -2.17
CA ILE A 120 -11.00 0.87 -2.57
C ILE A 120 -10.88 2.01 -3.58
N TYR A 121 -9.71 2.64 -3.63
CA TYR A 121 -9.36 3.54 -4.73
C TYR A 121 -8.59 2.78 -5.81
N THR A 122 -8.65 3.30 -7.03
CA THR A 122 -7.80 2.80 -8.13
C THR A 122 -6.84 3.89 -8.56
N VAL A 123 -5.58 3.54 -8.78
CA VAL A 123 -4.56 4.46 -9.31
C VAL A 123 -4.03 3.94 -10.64
N ARG A 124 -3.74 4.87 -11.56
CA ARG A 124 -2.94 4.61 -12.76
C ARG A 124 -1.53 5.15 -12.52
N LEU A 125 -0.53 4.35 -12.80
CA LEU A 125 0.87 4.64 -12.49
C LEU A 125 1.64 4.97 -13.77
N ASP A 126 2.56 5.91 -13.65
CA ASP A 126 3.42 6.34 -14.77
C ASP A 126 4.53 5.30 -15.06
N SER A 127 4.84 4.46 -14.06
CA SER A 127 5.73 3.30 -14.18
C SER A 127 5.13 2.09 -13.43
N PRO A 128 5.38 0.86 -13.89
CA PRO A 128 4.80 -0.33 -13.29
C PRO A 128 5.45 -0.68 -11.95
N LEU A 129 4.63 -1.10 -10.99
CA LEU A 129 5.10 -1.72 -9.74
C LEU A 129 5.51 -3.17 -9.96
N ARG A 130 6.25 -3.70 -8.98
CA ARG A 130 6.81 -5.05 -8.96
C ARG A 130 6.36 -5.81 -7.73
N ASN A 131 6.43 -7.14 -7.79
CA ASN A 131 6.22 -7.99 -6.63
C ASN A 131 7.19 -7.58 -5.50
N GLY A 132 6.63 -7.28 -4.33
CA GLY A 132 7.33 -6.70 -3.18
C GLY A 132 7.04 -5.21 -2.93
N ASP A 133 6.34 -4.53 -3.84
CA ASP A 133 5.91 -3.13 -3.64
C ASP A 133 4.56 -2.99 -2.91
N SER A 134 3.90 -4.10 -2.56
CA SER A 134 2.67 -4.08 -1.75
C SER A 134 2.93 -3.41 -0.39
N GLY A 135 1.92 -2.72 0.14
CA GLY A 135 2.05 -1.92 1.37
C GLY A 135 2.64 -0.53 1.15
N SER A 136 3.12 -0.19 -0.06
CA SER A 136 3.63 1.16 -0.36
C SER A 136 2.53 2.22 -0.18
N MET A 137 2.89 3.32 0.48
CA MET A 137 1.95 4.38 0.84
C MET A 137 1.69 5.32 -0.33
N VAL A 138 0.41 5.52 -0.66
CA VAL A 138 -0.06 6.40 -1.72
C VAL A 138 -0.40 7.77 -1.15
N ARG A 139 0.35 8.78 -1.58
CA ARG A 139 0.22 10.16 -1.14
C ARG A 139 -0.27 11.07 -2.26
N ASP A 140 -1.00 12.12 -1.89
CA ASP A 140 -1.28 13.27 -2.73
C ASP A 140 0.03 13.98 -3.08
N ALA A 141 0.30 14.13 -4.37
CA ALA A 141 1.56 14.69 -4.84
C ALA A 141 1.75 16.19 -4.51
N ALA A 142 0.66 16.91 -4.21
CA ALA A 142 0.69 18.34 -3.90
C ALA A 142 0.74 18.60 -2.40
N THR A 143 -0.02 17.85 -1.61
CA THR A 143 -0.19 18.08 -0.16
C THR A 143 0.61 17.12 0.71
N GLY A 144 1.02 15.96 0.16
CA GLY A 144 1.64 14.88 0.92
C GLY A 144 0.65 14.05 1.74
N GLY A 145 -0.63 14.41 1.76
CA GLY A 145 -1.67 13.68 2.49
C GLY A 145 -1.82 12.25 1.98
N VAL A 146 -2.16 11.33 2.88
CA VAL A 146 -2.19 9.88 2.63
C VAL A 146 -3.59 9.44 2.25
N PHE A 147 -3.72 8.80 1.10
CA PHE A 147 -4.96 8.15 0.70
C PHE A 147 -5.08 6.76 1.30
N GLY A 148 -3.99 6.00 1.30
CA GLY A 148 -4.02 4.55 1.53
C GLY A 148 -2.74 3.87 1.08
N TYR A 149 -2.70 2.53 1.08
CA TYR A 149 -1.57 1.74 0.59
C TYR A 149 -1.98 0.80 -0.54
N ILE A 150 -0.98 0.39 -1.33
CA ILE A 150 -1.14 -0.56 -2.43
C ILE A 150 -1.43 -1.97 -1.86
N ILE A 151 -2.54 -2.56 -2.26
CA ILE A 151 -2.92 -3.95 -1.91
C ILE A 151 -2.74 -4.92 -3.08
N ALA A 152 -2.98 -4.44 -4.30
CA ALA A 152 -2.89 -5.28 -5.50
C ALA A 152 -2.60 -4.44 -6.74
N VAL A 153 -2.06 -5.09 -7.76
CA VAL A 153 -1.79 -4.50 -9.08
C VAL A 153 -2.30 -5.41 -10.18
N ASN A 154 -2.65 -4.83 -11.33
CA ASN A 154 -2.93 -5.60 -12.53
C ASN A 154 -1.67 -6.30 -13.06
N GLN A 155 -1.83 -7.21 -14.02
CA GLN A 155 -0.71 -7.96 -14.61
C GLN A 155 0.37 -7.06 -15.24
N ALA A 156 -0.02 -5.89 -15.75
CA ALA A 156 0.93 -4.92 -16.32
C ALA A 156 1.66 -4.08 -15.26
N GLY A 157 1.25 -4.15 -13.98
CA GLY A 157 1.82 -3.39 -12.87
C GLY A 157 1.48 -1.89 -12.86
N ASN A 158 0.73 -1.39 -13.86
CA ASN A 158 0.49 0.05 -14.06
C ASN A 158 -0.88 0.54 -13.56
N THR A 159 -1.73 -0.37 -13.08
CA THR A 159 -2.99 -0.04 -12.41
C THR A 159 -3.00 -0.75 -11.06
N ALA A 160 -3.20 0.00 -9.98
CA ALA A 160 -3.16 -0.54 -8.63
C ALA A 160 -4.43 -0.23 -7.86
N MET A 161 -4.77 -1.14 -6.96
CA MET A 161 -5.83 -1.00 -5.95
C MET A 161 -5.21 -0.44 -4.68
N VAL A 162 -5.91 0.49 -4.05
CA VAL A 162 -5.48 1.20 -2.85
C VAL A 162 -6.52 1.02 -1.76
N MET A 163 -6.13 0.44 -0.62
CA MET A 163 -6.98 0.38 0.57
C MET A 163 -6.92 1.73 1.30
N PRO A 164 -8.06 2.40 1.55
CA PRO A 164 -8.08 3.66 2.27
C PRO A 164 -7.53 3.51 3.69
N ILE A 165 -6.57 4.36 4.07
CA ILE A 165 -5.95 4.26 5.40
C ILE A 165 -6.93 4.61 6.54
N ALA A 166 -7.97 5.39 6.25
CA ALA A 166 -9.00 5.76 7.23
C ALA A 166 -9.64 4.53 7.89
N HIS A 167 -10.06 3.53 7.10
CA HIS A 167 -10.70 2.32 7.63
C HIS A 167 -9.74 1.48 8.49
N VAL A 168 -8.45 1.54 8.19
CA VAL A 168 -7.42 0.85 8.96
C VAL A 168 -7.20 1.53 10.29
N LEU A 169 -7.17 2.86 10.35
CA LEU A 169 -7.09 3.59 11.61
C LEU A 169 -8.32 3.33 12.49
N ASP A 170 -9.51 3.31 11.90
CA ASP A 170 -10.75 2.96 12.63
C ASP A 170 -10.67 1.54 13.19
N SER A 171 -10.24 0.57 12.38
CA SER A 171 -10.04 -0.83 12.79
C SER A 171 -8.98 -0.98 13.90
N ILE A 172 -7.88 -0.23 13.83
CA ILE A 172 -6.86 -0.20 14.89
C ILE A 172 -7.45 0.37 16.18
N GLN A 173 -8.16 1.49 16.10
CA GLN A 173 -8.78 2.12 17.26
C GLN A 173 -9.81 1.21 17.92
N GLU A 174 -10.60 0.48 17.12
CA GLU A 174 -11.53 -0.52 17.63
C GLU A 174 -10.80 -1.67 18.33
N ALA A 175 -9.74 -2.21 17.73
CA ALA A 175 -8.93 -3.25 18.35
C ALA A 175 -8.31 -2.80 19.68
N VAL A 176 -7.84 -1.55 19.78
CA VAL A 176 -7.38 -0.94 21.05
C VAL A 176 -8.53 -0.87 22.06
N ASN A 177 -9.69 -0.36 21.66
CA ASN A 177 -10.85 -0.22 22.55
C ASN A 177 -11.36 -1.56 23.09
N GLN A 178 -11.19 -2.63 22.31
CA GLN A 178 -11.54 -4.01 22.70
C GLN A 178 -10.44 -4.69 23.53
N GLY A 179 -9.32 -4.02 23.81
CA GLY A 179 -8.19 -4.59 24.53
C GLY A 179 -7.42 -5.68 23.76
N MET A 180 -7.60 -5.73 22.43
CA MET A 180 -6.86 -6.63 21.55
C MET A 180 -5.45 -6.13 21.25
N LEU A 181 -5.22 -4.83 21.44
CA LEU A 181 -3.93 -4.16 21.34
C LEU A 181 -3.61 -3.48 22.67
N LEU A 182 -2.35 -3.55 23.10
CA LEU A 182 -1.89 -2.83 24.28
C LEU A 182 -1.93 -1.31 24.00
N PRO A 183 -2.40 -0.48 24.95
CA PRO A 183 -2.40 0.99 24.81
C PRO A 183 -1.01 1.61 24.90
#